data_AF-A0A9E4G4K9-F1
#
_entry.id   AF-A0A9E4G4K9-F1
#
_cell.length_a   1.000
_cell.length_b   1.000
_cell.length_c   1.000
_cell.angle_alpha   90.00
_cell.angle_beta   90.00
_cell.angle_gamma   90.00
#
_symmetry.space_group_name_H-M   'P 1'
#
loop_
_entity.id
_entity.type
_entity.pdbx_description
1 polymer ?
#
loop_
_entity_poly.entity_id
_entity_poly.type
_entity_poly.pdbx_seq_one_letter_code
_entity_poly.pdbx_strand_id
1 'polypeptide(L)'
;MRERFEDMLAGGHPNSLGRTLEVVAAVLARPARFAELFACYAAADPVVRLRTSNALKRVQAERHDLLVPYIDRLINEIGKLDQASAQWTLAQLFDRLAPDMDTAQRASALVIMQRNLSTYDDWIVLNATLETLSRWAPEDPSLRRWLRSHLERLSADRRKSVAARARKHLRRLYP
;
A
#
# COMPACT_ATOMS: atom_id res chain seq x y z
N MET A 1 -28.28 15.42 8.55
CA MET A 1 -27.91 14.07 8.09
C MET A 1 -26.43 14.08 7.79
N ARG A 2 -25.65 13.07 8.25
CA ARG A 2 -24.21 13.01 7.97
C ARG A 2 -24.00 12.32 6.63
N GLU A 3 -23.24 12.94 5.73
CA GLU A 3 -22.95 12.38 4.41
C GLU A 3 -22.04 11.15 4.52
N ARG A 4 -22.32 10.11 3.72
CA ARG A 4 -21.53 8.87 3.71
C ARG A 4 -20.23 9.08 2.97
N PHE A 5 -19.15 8.46 3.44
CA PHE A 5 -17.85 8.59 2.78
C PHE A 5 -17.82 8.04 1.37
N GLU A 6 -18.57 6.97 1.07
CA GLU A 6 -18.66 6.46 -0.29
C GLU A 6 -19.18 7.52 -1.27
N ASP A 7 -20.24 8.26 -0.88
CA ASP A 7 -20.82 9.33 -1.69
C ASP A 7 -19.83 10.51 -1.85
N MET A 8 -19.13 10.87 -0.78
CA MET A 8 -18.09 11.92 -0.81
C MET A 8 -16.90 11.53 -1.71
N LEU A 9 -16.54 10.25 -1.74
CA LEU A 9 -15.40 9.74 -2.49
C LEU A 9 -15.75 9.41 -3.94
N ALA A 10 -17.03 9.36 -4.32
CA ALA A 10 -17.49 9.07 -5.67
C ALA A 10 -17.34 10.26 -6.63
N GLY A 11 -17.49 9.98 -7.93
CA GLY A 11 -17.64 10.99 -8.97
C GLY A 11 -16.42 11.88 -9.26
N GLY A 12 -16.61 12.87 -10.13
CA GLY A 12 -15.56 13.77 -10.59
C GLY A 12 -14.48 13.07 -11.43
N HIS A 13 -13.40 13.81 -11.74
CA HIS A 13 -12.31 13.27 -12.55
C HIS A 13 -11.55 12.16 -11.78
N PRO A 14 -11.32 10.96 -12.35
CA PRO A 14 -10.69 9.83 -11.66
C PRO A 14 -9.31 10.14 -11.06
N ASN A 15 -8.54 11.02 -11.71
CA ASN A 15 -7.21 11.44 -11.26
C ASN A 15 -7.21 12.60 -10.25
N SER A 16 -8.38 13.12 -9.86
CA SER A 16 -8.48 14.14 -8.81
C SER A 16 -8.59 13.51 -7.43
N LEU A 17 -8.23 14.27 -6.40
CA LEU A 17 -8.50 13.87 -5.02
C LEU A 17 -9.99 13.89 -4.68
N GLY A 18 -10.87 14.46 -5.50
CA GLY A 18 -12.28 14.70 -5.14
C GLY A 18 -12.37 15.33 -3.75
N ARG A 19 -13.23 14.77 -2.90
CA ARG A 19 -13.41 15.20 -1.50
C ARG A 19 -12.61 14.37 -0.49
N THR A 20 -11.53 13.71 -0.93
CA THR A 20 -10.67 12.86 -0.08
C THR A 20 -10.18 13.60 1.17
N LEU A 21 -9.78 14.87 1.03
CA LEU A 21 -9.26 15.65 2.17
C LEU A 21 -10.35 15.95 3.22
N GLU A 22 -11.59 16.17 2.80
CA GLU A 22 -12.72 16.33 3.72
C GLU A 22 -12.98 15.03 4.50
N VAL A 23 -12.87 13.88 3.83
CA VAL A 23 -13.00 12.56 4.46
C VAL A 23 -11.90 12.33 5.51
N VAL A 24 -10.65 12.65 5.16
CA VAL A 24 -9.52 12.58 6.11
C VAL A 24 -9.79 13.46 7.33
N ALA A 25 -10.15 14.73 7.12
CA ALA A 25 -10.47 15.65 8.21
C ALA A 25 -11.63 15.13 9.08
N ALA A 26 -12.66 14.56 8.46
CA ALA A 26 -13.81 14.01 9.17
C ALA A 26 -13.47 12.76 10.02
N VAL A 27 -12.53 11.93 9.58
CA VAL A 27 -12.02 10.79 10.37
C VAL A 27 -11.13 11.29 11.52
N LEU A 28 -10.21 12.22 11.26
CA LEU A 28 -9.33 12.76 12.29
C LEU A 28 -10.12 13.49 13.38
N ALA A 29 -11.17 14.23 13.00
CA ALA A 29 -12.06 14.88 13.95
C ALA A 29 -12.95 13.89 14.72
N ARG A 30 -13.25 12.72 14.15
CA ARG A 30 -14.11 11.69 14.77
C ARG A 30 -13.59 10.28 14.43
N PRO A 31 -12.60 9.76 15.17
CA PRO A 31 -11.94 8.48 14.86
C PRO A 31 -12.86 7.26 14.75
N ALA A 32 -14.02 7.27 15.42
CA ALA A 32 -15.05 6.24 15.29
C ALA A 32 -15.54 6.02 13.85
N ARG A 33 -15.29 6.97 12.94
CA ARG A 33 -15.59 6.82 11.50
C ARG A 33 -14.51 6.17 10.68
N PHE A 34 -13.38 5.80 11.26
CA PHE A 34 -12.37 5.06 10.53
C PHE A 34 -12.95 3.77 9.92
N ALA A 35 -13.84 3.08 10.64
CA ALA A 35 -14.53 1.89 10.14
C ALA A 35 -15.36 2.17 8.87
N GLU A 36 -16.01 3.33 8.78
CA GLU A 36 -16.76 3.74 7.59
C GLU A 36 -15.84 4.01 6.41
N LEU A 37 -14.69 4.68 6.64
CA LEU A 37 -13.70 4.90 5.60
C LEU A 37 -13.13 3.56 5.10
N PHE A 38 -12.82 2.64 6.01
CA PHE A 38 -12.32 1.32 5.65
C PHE A 38 -13.36 0.54 4.82
N ALA A 39 -14.64 0.63 5.17
CA ALA A 39 -15.72 -0.04 4.44
C ALA A 39 -15.83 0.40 2.96
N CYS A 40 -15.37 1.61 2.61
CA CYS A 40 -15.37 2.10 1.22
C CYS A 40 -14.48 1.26 0.28
N TYR A 41 -13.61 0.37 0.78
CA TYR A 41 -12.93 -0.61 -0.05
C TYR A 41 -13.87 -1.63 -0.71
N ALA A 42 -15.07 -1.84 -0.15
CA ALA A 42 -16.09 -2.72 -0.73
C ALA A 42 -16.91 -2.04 -1.84
N ALA A 43 -16.73 -0.73 -2.07
CA ALA A 43 -17.44 -0.01 -3.12
C ALA A 43 -17.14 -0.60 -4.50
N ALA A 44 -18.17 -0.69 -5.35
CA ALA A 44 -18.01 -1.18 -6.73
C ALA A 44 -17.15 -0.24 -7.57
N ASP A 45 -17.22 1.07 -7.30
CA ASP A 45 -16.47 2.11 -8.01
C ASP A 45 -14.96 2.04 -7.66
N PRO A 46 -14.08 1.74 -8.65
CA PRO A 46 -12.63 1.72 -8.44
C PRO A 46 -12.06 3.08 -8.01
N VAL A 47 -12.70 4.20 -8.38
CA VAL A 47 -12.30 5.55 -7.96
C VAL A 47 -12.52 5.73 -6.46
N VAL A 48 -13.64 5.24 -5.93
CA VAL A 48 -13.88 5.24 -4.47
C VAL A 48 -12.79 4.44 -3.75
N ARG A 49 -12.45 3.24 -4.22
CA ARG A 49 -11.38 2.42 -3.62
C ARG A 49 -9.99 3.07 -3.70
N LEU A 50 -9.71 3.76 -4.82
CA LEU A 50 -8.47 4.52 -5.00
C LEU A 50 -8.38 5.70 -4.02
N ARG A 51 -9.46 6.46 -3.87
CA ARG A 51 -9.51 7.60 -2.94
C ARG A 51 -9.56 7.18 -1.48
N THR A 52 -10.19 6.03 -1.18
CA THR A 52 -10.10 5.35 0.11
C THR A 52 -8.65 5.04 0.46
N SER A 53 -7.90 4.46 -0.48
CA SER A 53 -6.46 4.21 -0.33
C SER A 53 -5.66 5.49 -0.09
N ASN A 54 -6.01 6.60 -0.77
CA ASN A 54 -5.39 7.89 -0.53
C ASN A 54 -5.68 8.43 0.88
N ALA A 55 -6.94 8.37 1.31
CA ALA A 55 -7.37 8.80 2.63
C ALA A 55 -6.69 7.97 3.74
N LEU A 56 -6.65 6.64 3.62
CA LEU A 56 -6.01 5.77 4.61
C LEU A 56 -4.55 6.16 4.86
N LYS A 57 -3.77 6.43 3.81
CA LYS A 57 -2.36 6.83 3.97
C LYS A 57 -2.17 8.15 4.68
N ARG A 58 -3.11 9.07 4.52
CA ARG A 58 -3.09 10.38 5.19
C ARG A 58 -3.53 10.23 6.64
N VAL A 59 -4.61 9.49 6.90
CA VAL A 59 -5.02 9.16 8.27
C VAL A 59 -3.91 8.44 9.01
N GLN A 60 -3.24 7.47 8.39
CA GLN A 60 -2.12 6.74 8.99
C GLN A 60 -0.94 7.65 9.35
N ALA A 61 -0.65 8.65 8.51
CA ALA A 61 0.44 9.59 8.79
C ALA A 61 0.16 10.45 10.03
N GLU A 62 -1.10 10.80 10.29
CA GLU A 62 -1.51 11.65 11.41
C GLU A 62 -1.90 10.86 12.67
N ARG A 63 -2.49 9.68 12.48
CA ARG A 63 -3.09 8.83 13.52
C ARG A 63 -2.83 7.36 13.21
N HIS A 64 -1.57 6.98 13.35
CA HIS A 64 -1.06 5.64 13.12
C HIS A 64 -1.88 4.58 13.89
N ASP A 65 -2.22 4.87 15.15
CA ASP A 65 -2.97 4.01 16.06
C ASP A 65 -4.33 3.54 15.51
N LEU A 66 -4.95 4.30 14.60
CA LEU A 66 -6.22 3.92 14.00
C LEU A 66 -6.11 2.75 13.02
N LEU A 67 -4.93 2.51 12.45
CA LEU A 67 -4.71 1.45 11.47
C LEU A 67 -4.18 0.16 12.09
N VAL A 68 -3.54 0.21 13.26
CA VAL A 68 -2.99 -0.98 13.92
C VAL A 68 -4.05 -2.08 14.12
N PRO A 69 -5.28 -1.78 14.60
CA PRO A 69 -6.33 -2.80 14.73
C PRO A 69 -6.84 -3.37 13.40
N TYR A 70 -6.44 -2.79 12.27
CA TYR A 70 -6.88 -3.17 10.93
C TYR A 70 -5.79 -3.90 10.13
N ILE A 71 -4.61 -4.19 10.70
CA ILE A 71 -3.51 -4.87 10.00
C ILE A 71 -4.00 -6.19 9.36
N ASP A 72 -4.71 -7.03 10.11
CA ASP A 72 -5.22 -8.30 9.57
C ASP A 72 -6.20 -8.08 8.42
N ARG A 73 -7.03 -7.04 8.49
CA ARG A 73 -7.98 -6.73 7.41
C ARG A 73 -7.27 -6.15 6.18
N LEU A 74 -6.23 -5.34 6.37
CA LEU A 74 -5.37 -4.86 5.28
C LEU A 74 -4.71 -6.03 4.54
N ILE A 75 -4.25 -7.05 5.28
CA ILE A 75 -3.66 -8.26 4.72
C ILE A 75 -4.74 -9.14 4.03
N ASN A 76 -5.79 -9.51 4.77
CA ASN A 76 -6.70 -10.57 4.38
C ASN A 76 -7.84 -10.13 3.47
N GLU A 77 -8.21 -8.84 3.48
CA GLU A 77 -9.26 -8.28 2.61
C GLU A 77 -8.60 -7.46 1.50
N ILE A 78 -7.85 -6.43 1.87
CA ILE A 78 -7.33 -5.47 0.89
C ILE A 78 -6.19 -6.07 0.07
N GLY A 79 -5.38 -6.95 0.66
CA GLY A 79 -4.32 -7.69 -0.02
C GLY A 79 -4.81 -8.54 -1.20
N LYS A 80 -6.10 -8.92 -1.20
CA LYS A 80 -6.75 -9.72 -2.26
C LYS A 80 -7.34 -8.87 -3.38
N LEU A 81 -7.45 -7.55 -3.21
CA LEU A 81 -8.00 -6.69 -4.26
C LEU A 81 -7.07 -6.62 -5.46
N ASP A 82 -7.58 -6.98 -6.64
CA ASP A 82 -6.89 -6.75 -7.91
C ASP A 82 -7.08 -5.31 -8.39
N GLN A 83 -6.45 -4.39 -7.66
CA GLN A 83 -6.45 -2.98 -8.02
C GLN A 83 -5.09 -2.39 -7.65
N ALA A 84 -4.37 -1.86 -8.65
CA ALA A 84 -3.04 -1.30 -8.48
C ALA A 84 -2.99 -0.28 -7.31
N SER A 85 -4.02 0.57 -7.18
CA SER A 85 -4.05 1.60 -6.13
C SER A 85 -4.15 1.10 -4.71
N ALA A 86 -4.81 -0.05 -4.52
CA ALA A 86 -4.78 -0.75 -3.25
C ALA A 86 -3.38 -1.35 -3.01
N GLN A 87 -2.81 -2.02 -4.02
CA GLN A 87 -1.54 -2.74 -3.88
C GLN A 87 -0.33 -1.83 -3.60
N TRP A 88 -0.17 -0.72 -4.32
CA TRP A 88 0.93 0.21 -3.99
C TRP A 88 0.72 0.90 -2.65
N THR A 89 -0.53 1.06 -2.22
CA THR A 89 -0.86 1.66 -0.93
C THR A 89 -0.53 0.70 0.20
N LEU A 90 -0.87 -0.58 0.05
CA LEU A 90 -0.50 -1.61 1.00
C LEU A 90 1.01 -1.73 1.16
N ALA A 91 1.79 -1.65 0.07
CA ALA A 91 3.26 -1.62 0.19
C ALA A 91 3.73 -0.53 1.16
N GLN A 92 3.23 0.69 0.97
CA GLN A 92 3.58 1.83 1.81
C GLN A 92 3.06 1.69 3.25
N LEU A 93 1.85 1.16 3.44
CA LEU A 93 1.27 0.98 4.77
C LEU A 93 1.96 -0.15 5.54
N PHE A 94 2.27 -1.27 4.89
CA PHE A 94 2.99 -2.37 5.52
C PHE A 94 4.35 -1.94 6.02
N ASP A 95 5.09 -1.13 5.25
CA ASP A 95 6.37 -0.59 5.71
C ASP A 95 6.22 0.25 6.99
N ARG A 96 5.16 1.06 7.06
CA ARG A 96 4.91 1.97 8.20
C ARG A 96 4.31 1.29 9.42
N LEU A 97 3.55 0.22 9.22
CA LEU A 97 2.92 -0.60 10.27
C LEU A 97 3.79 -1.78 10.69
N ALA A 98 4.93 -2.00 10.02
CA ALA A 98 5.84 -3.09 10.32
C ALA A 98 6.27 -3.18 11.80
N PRO A 99 6.47 -2.07 12.55
CA PRO A 99 6.79 -2.14 13.98
C PRO A 99 5.68 -2.75 14.85
N ASP A 100 4.43 -2.69 14.39
CA ASP A 100 3.24 -3.15 15.11
C ASP A 100 2.74 -4.52 14.62
N MET A 101 3.44 -5.11 13.64
CA MET A 101 3.13 -6.43 13.12
C MET A 101 3.77 -7.52 13.99
N ASP A 102 2.98 -8.55 14.30
CA ASP A 102 3.56 -9.81 14.76
C ASP A 102 4.24 -10.58 13.61
N THR A 103 4.88 -11.71 13.95
CA THR A 103 5.59 -12.54 12.97
C THR A 103 4.67 -13.09 11.87
N ALA A 104 3.43 -13.46 12.19
CA ALA A 104 2.49 -14.03 11.23
C ALA A 104 1.95 -12.96 10.27
N GLN A 105 1.64 -11.77 10.79
CA GLN A 105 1.24 -10.60 10.02
C GLN A 105 2.37 -10.17 9.07
N ARG A 106 3.61 -10.09 9.57
CA ARG A 106 4.76 -9.73 8.74
C ARG A 106 5.01 -10.75 7.63
N ALA A 107 4.91 -12.05 7.93
CA ALA A 107 5.02 -13.11 6.93
C ALA A 107 3.92 -13.01 5.86
N SER A 108 2.69 -12.71 6.27
CA SER A 108 1.54 -12.61 5.35
C SER A 108 1.64 -11.37 4.47
N ALA A 109 2.04 -10.22 5.03
CA ALA A 109 2.36 -9.01 4.27
C ALA A 109 3.50 -9.25 3.28
N LEU A 110 4.53 -10.01 3.67
CA LEU A 110 5.63 -10.39 2.79
C LEU A 110 5.15 -11.22 1.59
N VAL A 111 4.25 -12.19 1.78
CA VAL A 111 3.67 -12.99 0.68
C VAL A 111 2.96 -12.10 -0.34
N ILE A 112 2.17 -11.12 0.12
CA ILE A 112 1.50 -10.14 -0.76
C ILE A 112 2.53 -9.33 -1.55
N MET A 113 3.60 -8.89 -0.89
CA MET A 113 4.65 -8.10 -1.53
C MET A 113 5.48 -8.90 -2.53
N GLN A 114 5.81 -10.14 -2.22
CA GLN A 114 6.50 -11.03 -3.16
C GLN A 114 5.62 -11.29 -4.40
N ARG A 115 4.34 -11.61 -4.21
CA ARG A 115 3.36 -11.72 -5.31
C ARG A 115 3.37 -10.47 -6.16
N ASN A 116 3.33 -9.28 -5.56
CA ASN A 116 3.29 -8.02 -6.30
C ASN A 116 4.51 -7.83 -7.23
N LEU A 117 5.73 -8.18 -6.80
CA LEU A 117 6.90 -8.13 -7.70
C LEU A 117 6.90 -9.20 -8.79
N SER A 118 6.27 -10.34 -8.52
CA SER A 118 6.22 -11.46 -9.45
C SER A 118 5.13 -11.30 -10.52
N THR A 119 4.00 -10.66 -10.20
CA THR A 119 2.80 -10.71 -11.07
C THR A 119 2.31 -9.36 -11.59
N TYR A 120 2.59 -8.22 -10.93
CA TYR A 120 2.09 -6.92 -11.38
C TYR A 120 2.96 -6.31 -12.47
N ASP A 121 2.33 -5.72 -13.49
CA ASP A 121 3.01 -4.85 -14.48
C ASP A 121 2.92 -3.36 -14.12
N ASP A 122 2.04 -2.96 -13.20
CA ASP A 122 1.90 -1.55 -12.82
C ASP A 122 3.20 -1.02 -12.18
N TRP A 123 3.74 0.05 -12.78
CA TRP A 123 5.05 0.58 -12.40
C TRP A 123 5.07 1.23 -11.01
N ILE A 124 3.93 1.71 -10.52
CA ILE A 124 3.81 2.29 -9.18
C ILE A 124 3.80 1.16 -8.15
N VAL A 125 3.04 0.09 -8.40
CA VAL A 125 3.06 -1.13 -7.56
C VAL A 125 4.46 -1.69 -7.47
N LEU A 126 5.15 -1.87 -8.61
CA LEU A 126 6.52 -2.38 -8.63
C LEU A 126 7.47 -1.50 -7.82
N ASN A 127 7.46 -0.18 -8.04
CA ASN A 127 8.35 0.73 -7.32
C ASN A 127 8.07 0.80 -5.81
N ALA A 128 6.80 0.84 -5.40
CA ALA A 128 6.42 0.88 -3.99
C ALA A 128 6.80 -0.43 -3.28
N THR A 129 6.60 -1.56 -3.96
CA THR A 129 6.96 -2.88 -3.43
C THR A 129 8.47 -3.06 -3.34
N LEU A 130 9.22 -2.65 -4.38
CA LEU A 130 10.69 -2.67 -4.37
C LEU A 130 11.26 -1.86 -3.20
N GLU A 131 10.73 -0.66 -2.97
CA GLU A 131 11.16 0.19 -1.86
C GLU A 131 10.94 -0.51 -0.50
N THR A 132 9.74 -1.05 -0.28
CA THR A 132 9.35 -1.72 0.97
C THR A 132 10.19 -2.96 1.23
N LEU A 133 10.25 -3.90 0.27
CA LEU A 133 11.05 -5.12 0.43
C LEU A 133 12.54 -4.83 0.59
N SER A 134 13.04 -3.77 -0.06
CA SER A 134 14.43 -3.36 0.11
C SER A 134 14.72 -2.76 1.49
N ARG A 135 13.73 -2.23 2.20
CA ARG A 135 13.87 -1.78 3.59
C ARG A 135 13.84 -2.96 4.57
N TRP A 136 13.08 -4.00 4.25
CA TRP A 136 12.96 -5.19 5.10
C TRP A 136 14.12 -6.19 4.91
N ALA A 137 14.71 -6.25 3.71
CA ALA A 137 15.77 -7.21 3.37
C ALA A 137 16.99 -7.23 4.32
N PRO A 138 17.47 -6.12 4.92
CA PRO A 138 18.61 -6.17 5.85
C PRO A 138 18.36 -7.03 7.09
N GLU A 139 17.13 -7.12 7.56
CA GLU A 139 16.73 -7.86 8.77
C GLU A 139 16.31 -9.31 8.46
N ASP A 140 16.11 -9.64 7.19
CA ASP A 140 15.66 -10.96 6.73
C ASP A 140 16.61 -11.50 5.63
N PRO A 141 17.57 -12.37 6.00
CA PRO A 141 18.50 -12.97 5.04
C PRO A 141 17.82 -13.78 3.94
N SER A 142 16.66 -14.38 4.22
CA SER A 142 15.91 -15.17 3.24
C SER A 142 15.27 -14.27 2.19
N LEU A 143 14.63 -13.18 2.63
CA LEU A 143 14.12 -12.13 1.76
C LEU A 143 15.24 -11.49 0.95
N ARG A 144 16.38 -11.16 1.57
CA ARG A 144 17.52 -10.59 0.85
C ARG A 144 17.97 -11.50 -0.30
N ARG A 145 18.16 -12.81 -0.05
CA ARG A 145 18.51 -13.75 -1.14
C ARG A 145 17.44 -13.79 -2.24
N TRP A 146 16.17 -13.87 -1.87
CA TRP A 146 15.05 -13.90 -2.82
C TRP A 146 14.93 -12.62 -3.66
N LEU A 147 15.15 -11.45 -3.04
CA LEU A 147 14.98 -10.14 -3.66
C LEU A 147 16.07 -9.85 -4.69
N ARG A 148 17.28 -10.43 -4.54
CA ARG A 148 18.39 -10.22 -5.47
C ARG A 148 18.01 -10.52 -6.92
N SER A 149 17.46 -11.71 -7.19
CA SER A 149 17.09 -12.10 -8.55
C SER A 149 16.00 -11.20 -9.16
N HIS A 150 15.08 -10.71 -8.32
CA HIS A 150 14.04 -9.77 -8.73
C HIS A 150 14.60 -8.39 -9.05
N LEU A 151 15.55 -7.90 -8.26
CA LEU A 151 16.26 -6.64 -8.53
C LEU A 151 17.09 -6.74 -9.81
N GLU A 152 17.79 -7.85 -10.04
CA GLU A 152 18.54 -8.10 -11.28
C GLU A 152 17.62 -8.11 -12.50
N ARG A 153 16.51 -8.86 -12.45
CA ARG A 153 15.49 -8.87 -13.52
C ARG A 153 14.92 -7.47 -13.78
N LEU A 154 14.45 -6.79 -12.74
CA LEU A 154 13.83 -5.47 -12.86
C LEU A 154 14.84 -4.37 -13.20
N SER A 155 16.14 -4.58 -13.01
CA SER A 155 17.18 -3.65 -13.45
C SER A 155 17.24 -3.49 -14.97
N ALA A 156 16.68 -4.46 -15.72
CA ALA A 156 16.56 -4.44 -17.17
C ALA A 156 15.14 -4.06 -17.66
N ASP A 157 14.26 -3.60 -16.76
CA ASP A 157 12.89 -3.23 -17.12
C ASP A 157 12.86 -2.08 -18.16
N ARG A 158 11.95 -2.19 -19.15
CA ARG A 158 11.76 -1.18 -20.21
C ARG A 158 11.43 0.22 -19.65
N ARG A 159 10.78 0.28 -18.49
CA ARG A 159 10.42 1.53 -17.80
C ARG A 159 11.62 2.03 -17.03
N LYS A 160 12.16 3.17 -17.46
CA LYS A 160 13.33 3.82 -16.82
C LYS A 160 13.17 3.99 -15.31
N SER A 161 11.96 4.31 -14.83
CA SER A 161 11.68 4.49 -13.40
C SER A 161 11.90 3.21 -12.58
N VAL A 162 11.38 2.07 -13.06
CA VAL A 162 11.51 0.76 -12.41
C VAL A 162 12.96 0.28 -12.47
N ALA A 163 13.59 0.33 -13.64
CA ALA A 163 14.98 -0.08 -13.82
C ALA A 163 15.95 0.73 -12.95
N ALA A 164 15.79 2.05 -12.91
CA ALA A 164 16.64 2.91 -12.07
C ALA A 164 16.46 2.60 -10.58
N ARG A 165 15.22 2.35 -10.12
CA ARG A 165 14.94 1.98 -8.73
C ARG A 165 15.56 0.64 -8.36
N ALA A 166 15.40 -0.37 -9.21
CA ALA A 166 15.98 -1.69 -9.00
C ALA A 166 17.51 -1.63 -8.93
N ARG A 167 18.17 -0.93 -9.87
CA ARG A 167 19.64 -0.73 -9.84
C ARG A 167 20.11 0.00 -8.57
N LYS A 168 19.35 0.99 -8.11
CA LYS A 168 19.65 1.71 -6.86
C LYS A 168 19.64 0.76 -5.66
N HIS A 169 18.61 -0.06 -5.53
CA HIS A 169 18.52 -1.01 -4.41
C HIS A 169 19.54 -2.14 -4.53
N LEU A 170 19.85 -2.62 -5.74
CA LEU A 170 20.88 -3.63 -5.98
C LEU A 170 22.24 -3.14 -5.46
N ARG A 171 22.69 -1.94 -5.86
CA ARG A 171 23.96 -1.36 -5.37
C ARG A 171 23.99 -1.16 -3.86
N ARG A 172 22.86 -0.83 -3.24
CA ARG A 172 22.78 -0.59 -1.79
C ARG A 172 22.82 -1.88 -0.97
N LEU A 173 22.15 -2.93 -1.46
CA LEU A 173 21.99 -4.19 -0.72
C LEU A 173 23.04 -5.24 -1.05
N TYR A 174 23.72 -5.12 -2.18
CA TYR A 174 24.76 -6.05 -2.65
C TYR A 174 25.93 -5.24 -3.21
N PRO A 175 26.69 -4.56 -2.32
CA PRO A 175 27.90 -3.83 -2.72
C PRO A 175 29.01 -4.78 -3.19
#